data_AF-A0ABD3M5Z9-F1
#
_entry.id   AF-A0ABD3M5Z9-F1
#
_cell.length_a   1.000
_cell.length_b   1.000
_cell.length_c   1.000
_cell.angle_alpha   90.00
_cell.angle_beta   90.00
_cell.angle_gamma   90.00
#
_symmetry.space_group_name_H-M   'P 1'
#
loop_
_entity.id
_entity.type
_entity.pdbx_description
1 polymer ?
#
loop_
_entity_poly.entity_id
_entity_poly.type
_entity_poly.pdbx_seq_one_letter_code
_entity_poly.pdbx_strand_id
1 'polypeptide(L)'
;MMNTMLNWAPDKTAPKRASVARRSLMGSFTGGTLTRSRSAEPYVPEPDEGEDGALILEHTGAGDESPKIMFVRTDSDPLDSAGCDKLSDGDELEISEHGTVTIPNSLCLDLHPATMHEPIPTLPRYPVAETKNCNCWSEPPHSKFNVRSKTYLRDKKPSKIASEHYILRAIGADVILTNSSSGPGTAIASNYTKILGGHLRSAPTFVINFVCPWGLIVNYYEIPELFLPYLRADNSSIRSSLRATLDELQPHERALARFFLGNDDERDSSLKLIAVAIEGPMVVTKLVQGKPAIVGKRLPAKYTTYPANKSRALADCFEVDLDVTATDSVGRTACNMSRRYMSSVTVDLGFVIEGRQEDELPERMLGCVRLHKIDPLMAPTLPAL
;
A
#
# COMPACT_ATOMS: atom_id res chain seq x y z
N MET A 1 52.49 19.61 -18.28
CA MET A 1 52.90 20.91 -17.70
C MET A 1 51.64 21.77 -17.64
N MET A 2 50.99 21.81 -16.47
CA MET A 2 50.98 22.93 -15.51
C MET A 2 50.01 24.05 -15.92
N ASN A 3 48.85 24.13 -15.24
CA ASN A 3 48.45 25.20 -14.29
C ASN A 3 47.79 26.40 -15.03
N THR A 4 46.71 27.08 -14.60
CA THR A 4 46.05 27.29 -13.29
C THR A 4 44.71 28.03 -13.53
N MET A 5 43.68 27.79 -12.70
CA MET A 5 42.79 28.73 -11.93
C MET A 5 42.59 30.20 -12.42
N LEU A 6 41.50 30.97 -12.24
CA LEU A 6 40.24 30.93 -11.46
C LEU A 6 39.33 32.12 -11.89
N ASN A 7 38.01 31.99 -11.73
CA ASN A 7 36.95 32.97 -11.35
C ASN A 7 36.69 34.31 -12.08
N TRP A 8 35.41 34.55 -12.44
CA TRP A 8 34.63 35.74 -12.03
C TRP A 8 33.11 35.52 -12.24
N ALA A 9 32.28 36.02 -11.31
CA ALA A 9 30.82 35.86 -11.20
C ALA A 9 30.07 37.20 -11.55
N PRO A 10 28.72 37.31 -11.41
CA PRO A 10 27.87 38.03 -12.36
C PRO A 10 27.69 39.53 -12.09
N ASP A 11 27.29 40.28 -13.11
CA ASP A 11 26.74 41.63 -12.96
C ASP A 11 25.26 41.70 -13.40
N LYS A 12 24.46 42.35 -12.56
CA LYS A 12 23.02 42.58 -12.68
C LYS A 12 22.80 44.04 -13.05
N THR A 13 22.31 44.33 -14.26
CA THR A 13 21.49 45.53 -14.50
C THR A 13 20.50 45.27 -15.66
N ALA A 14 19.21 45.39 -15.37
CA ALA A 14 18.11 45.31 -16.33
C ALA A 14 17.87 46.69 -17.01
N PRO A 15 17.09 46.76 -18.10
CA PRO A 15 15.66 47.01 -17.90
C PRO A 15 14.69 46.25 -18.82
N LYS A 16 13.44 46.20 -18.35
CA LYS A 16 12.25 45.55 -18.93
C LYS A 16 11.82 46.17 -20.26
N ARG A 17 11.35 45.34 -21.20
CA ARG A 17 10.39 45.73 -22.25
C ARG A 17 9.25 44.71 -22.34
N ALA A 18 8.04 45.24 -22.30
CA ALA A 18 6.78 44.53 -22.48
C ALA A 18 6.36 44.51 -23.96
N SER A 19 5.69 43.44 -24.40
CA SER A 19 4.84 43.44 -25.61
C SER A 19 3.73 42.40 -25.41
N VAL A 20 2.55 42.83 -24.97
CA VAL A 20 1.31 43.02 -25.76
C VAL A 20 0.68 41.71 -26.22
N ALA A 21 -0.34 41.29 -25.46
CA ALA A 21 -1.36 40.34 -25.85
C ALA A 21 -2.37 40.99 -26.81
N ARG A 22 -2.81 40.27 -27.85
CA ARG A 22 -4.00 40.63 -28.64
C ARG A 22 -5.17 39.72 -28.27
N ARG A 23 -6.25 40.33 -27.79
CA ARG A 23 -7.63 39.82 -27.84
C ARG A 23 -8.30 40.31 -29.12
N SER A 24 -9.16 39.48 -29.70
CA SER A 24 -10.31 39.86 -30.54
C SER A 24 -11.30 38.69 -30.41
N LEU A 25 -12.35 38.80 -29.61
CA LEU A 25 -13.72 39.31 -29.88
C LEU A 25 -14.65 38.25 -30.52
N MET A 26 -15.88 38.26 -29.98
CA MET A 26 -16.98 37.31 -30.14
C MET A 26 -17.56 37.20 -31.55
N GLY A 27 -18.22 36.07 -31.81
CA GLY A 27 -19.28 35.92 -32.81
C GLY A 27 -20.06 34.62 -32.59
N SER A 28 -21.37 34.71 -32.38
CA SER A 28 -22.28 33.60 -32.07
C SER A 28 -23.14 33.17 -33.27
N PHE A 29 -23.56 31.89 -33.24
CA PHE A 29 -24.76 31.28 -33.86
C PHE A 29 -24.90 31.19 -35.40
N THR A 30 -24.95 29.97 -35.94
CA THR A 30 -26.15 29.23 -36.44
C THR A 30 -25.70 28.04 -37.33
N GLY A 31 -26.51 26.97 -37.39
CA GLY A 31 -26.11 25.64 -37.87
C GLY A 31 -26.39 25.32 -39.35
N GLY A 32 -26.25 24.03 -39.70
CA GLY A 32 -26.66 23.49 -41.00
C GLY A 32 -25.73 22.44 -41.62
N THR A 33 -26.00 21.16 -41.31
CA THR A 33 -26.10 19.98 -42.21
C THR A 33 -25.01 19.69 -43.29
N LEU A 34 -24.37 18.50 -43.21
CA LEU A 34 -24.44 17.36 -44.18
C LEU A 34 -23.13 16.52 -44.25
N THR A 35 -23.28 15.20 -44.00
CA THR A 35 -22.69 14.03 -44.74
C THR A 35 -21.16 13.80 -44.66
N ARG A 36 -20.55 12.60 -44.56
CA ARG A 36 -20.93 11.17 -44.74
C ARG A 36 -19.77 10.27 -44.22
N SER A 37 -20.10 9.15 -43.55
CA SER A 37 -19.47 7.78 -43.60
C SER A 37 -17.96 7.58 -43.30
N ARG A 38 -17.46 6.43 -42.77
CA ARG A 38 -17.95 5.08 -42.40
C ARG A 38 -16.82 4.33 -41.66
N SER A 39 -17.20 3.47 -40.69
CA SER A 39 -16.73 2.07 -40.42
C SER A 39 -15.25 1.82 -40.01
N ALA A 40 -14.91 0.90 -39.10
CA ALA A 40 -15.50 -0.42 -38.84
C ALA A 40 -15.32 -0.91 -37.38
N GLU A 41 -16.37 -1.54 -36.85
CA GLU A 41 -16.34 -2.46 -35.70
C GLU A 41 -16.66 -3.89 -36.20
N PRO A 42 -16.10 -4.96 -35.60
CA PRO A 42 -16.38 -6.33 -35.98
C PRO A 42 -17.67 -6.90 -35.36
N TYR A 43 -18.38 -7.63 -36.22
CA TYR A 43 -19.62 -8.39 -36.05
C TYR A 43 -19.48 -9.61 -35.11
N VAL A 44 -20.47 -9.80 -34.23
CA VAL A 44 -20.67 -11.04 -33.44
C VAL A 44 -22.10 -11.54 -33.74
N PRO A 45 -22.30 -12.79 -34.19
CA PRO A 45 -23.62 -13.32 -34.53
C PRO A 45 -24.42 -13.76 -33.30
N GLU A 46 -25.72 -13.49 -33.32
CA GLU A 46 -26.71 -14.02 -32.36
C GLU A 46 -27.14 -15.46 -32.73
N PRO A 47 -27.53 -16.31 -31.77
CA PRO A 47 -28.00 -17.66 -32.05
C PRO A 47 -29.53 -17.72 -32.30
N ASP A 48 -29.92 -18.54 -33.27
CA ASP A 48 -31.29 -18.89 -33.66
C ASP A 48 -32.06 -19.69 -32.60
N GLU A 49 -33.38 -19.50 -32.58
CA GLU A 49 -34.38 -20.30 -31.83
C GLU A 49 -35.04 -21.40 -32.70
N GLY A 50 -35.41 -22.53 -32.05
CA GLY A 50 -36.30 -23.60 -32.56
C GLY A 50 -35.58 -24.95 -32.76
N GLU A 51 -36.04 -26.14 -32.37
CA GLU A 51 -37.32 -26.66 -31.82
C GLU A 51 -37.05 -28.06 -31.21
N ASP A 52 -37.92 -28.45 -30.26
CA ASP A 52 -38.36 -29.81 -29.87
C ASP A 52 -37.42 -30.90 -29.30
N GLY A 53 -37.77 -31.31 -28.06
CA GLY A 53 -37.31 -32.53 -27.40
C GLY A 53 -37.77 -32.62 -25.93
N ALA A 54 -39.05 -32.88 -25.72
CA ALA A 54 -39.71 -32.97 -24.40
C ALA A 54 -39.11 -34.01 -23.44
N LEU A 55 -39.21 -33.77 -22.11
CA LEU A 55 -39.86 -34.69 -21.17
C LEU A 55 -40.15 -34.03 -19.80
N ILE A 56 -41.34 -34.37 -19.30
CA ILE A 56 -42.13 -33.90 -18.16
C ILE A 56 -41.45 -34.14 -16.80
N LEU A 57 -41.60 -33.21 -15.83
CA LEU A 57 -41.89 -33.54 -14.42
C LEU A 57 -42.46 -32.37 -13.62
N GLU A 58 -43.38 -32.73 -12.73
CA GLU A 58 -44.45 -31.94 -12.14
C GLU A 58 -44.03 -30.91 -11.07
N HIS A 59 -44.92 -29.95 -10.87
CA HIS A 59 -44.86 -28.90 -9.86
C HIS A 59 -45.41 -29.40 -8.52
N THR A 60 -44.59 -29.49 -7.47
CA THR A 60 -45.03 -29.31 -6.07
C THR A 60 -43.86 -28.89 -5.18
N GLY A 61 -44.03 -27.82 -4.39
CA GLY A 61 -43.31 -27.62 -3.12
C GLY A 61 -42.31 -26.47 -3.09
N ALA A 62 -42.64 -25.43 -2.33
CA ALA A 62 -41.78 -24.31 -1.97
C ALA A 62 -40.65 -24.72 -1.01
N GLY A 63 -39.46 -24.13 -1.18
CA GLY A 63 -38.34 -24.28 -0.25
C GLY A 63 -37.06 -23.64 -0.80
N ASP A 64 -36.66 -22.53 -0.19
CA ASP A 64 -35.50 -21.71 -0.49
C ASP A 64 -34.20 -22.39 0.00
N GLU A 65 -33.34 -22.88 -0.89
CA GLU A 65 -31.94 -23.22 -0.58
C GLU A 65 -31.02 -22.91 -1.77
N SER A 66 -30.07 -22.00 -1.56
CA SER A 66 -28.97 -21.68 -2.47
C SER A 66 -27.80 -22.68 -2.28
N PRO A 67 -26.98 -22.94 -3.31
CA PRO A 67 -26.01 -24.03 -3.28
C PRO A 67 -24.83 -23.75 -2.33
N LYS A 68 -24.58 -24.70 -1.42
CA LYS A 68 -23.41 -24.71 -0.51
C LYS A 68 -22.11 -24.88 -1.29
N ILE A 69 -21.31 -23.81 -1.37
CA ILE A 69 -19.91 -23.90 -1.77
C ILE A 69 -19.10 -24.38 -0.55
N MET A 70 -18.55 -25.59 -0.63
CA MET A 70 -17.61 -26.10 0.37
C MET A 70 -16.25 -25.39 0.21
N PHE A 71 -15.89 -24.55 1.19
CA PHE A 71 -14.54 -24.03 1.32
C PHE A 71 -13.71 -25.00 2.17
N VAL A 72 -12.68 -25.56 1.55
CA VAL A 72 -11.66 -26.38 2.21
C VAL A 72 -10.84 -25.49 3.13
N ARG A 73 -10.86 -25.78 4.43
CA ARG A 73 -10.00 -25.16 5.44
C ARG A 73 -8.54 -25.52 5.14
N THR A 74 -7.67 -24.51 5.07
CA THR A 74 -6.23 -24.73 5.27
C THR A 74 -5.95 -24.52 6.75
N ASP A 75 -5.55 -25.59 7.43
CA ASP A 75 -5.22 -25.59 8.85
C ASP A 75 -3.95 -24.80 9.11
N SER A 76 -4.09 -23.64 9.77
CA SER A 76 -3.05 -23.07 10.64
C SER A 76 -3.59 -21.84 11.37
N ASP A 77 -3.97 -21.97 12.63
CA ASP A 77 -3.28 -21.20 13.69
C ASP A 77 -3.67 -21.63 15.12
N PRO A 78 -2.74 -21.54 16.10
CA PRO A 78 -2.91 -21.99 17.49
C PRO A 78 -3.26 -20.89 18.50
N LEU A 79 -3.79 -19.72 18.10
CA LEU A 79 -3.96 -18.54 18.98
C LEU A 79 -5.41 -18.03 19.13
N ASP A 80 -6.41 -18.88 18.96
CA ASP A 80 -7.81 -18.52 19.25
C ASP A 80 -8.10 -18.58 20.77
N SER A 81 -8.35 -17.43 21.39
CA SER A 81 -9.11 -17.35 22.64
C SER A 81 -10.08 -16.17 22.59
N ALA A 82 -11.37 -16.52 22.57
CA ALA A 82 -12.52 -15.63 22.41
C ALA A 82 -12.85 -14.80 23.67
N GLY A 83 -13.45 -13.61 23.47
CA GLY A 83 -14.22 -12.95 24.52
C GLY A 83 -14.66 -11.51 24.23
N CYS A 84 -15.99 -11.35 24.05
CA CYS A 84 -16.86 -10.17 24.32
C CYS A 84 -16.59 -8.86 23.52
N ASP A 85 -17.57 -8.17 22.92
CA ASP A 85 -18.66 -7.46 23.62
C ASP A 85 -19.84 -7.08 22.70
N LYS A 86 -21.00 -6.81 23.34
CA LYS A 86 -22.23 -6.29 22.73
C LYS A 86 -22.15 -4.77 22.52
N LEU A 87 -22.58 -4.28 21.36
CA LEU A 87 -22.74 -2.85 21.04
C LEU A 87 -24.19 -2.37 21.30
N SER A 88 -24.33 -1.13 21.77
CA SER A 88 -25.60 -0.40 21.93
C SER A 88 -25.77 0.63 20.80
N ASP A 89 -26.99 0.75 20.29
CA ASP A 89 -27.42 1.65 19.21
C ASP A 89 -27.39 3.15 19.60
N GLY A 90 -27.07 3.99 18.62
CA GLY A 90 -27.50 5.39 18.57
C GLY A 90 -26.45 6.36 18.02
N ASP A 91 -26.64 6.83 16.77
CA ASP A 91 -26.73 8.27 16.43
C ASP A 91 -26.86 8.46 14.89
N GLU A 92 -27.98 9.07 14.47
CA GLU A 92 -28.24 9.49 13.08
C GLU A 92 -27.59 10.87 12.78
N LEU A 93 -27.05 11.05 11.58
CA LEU A 93 -26.48 12.31 11.09
C LEU A 93 -27.32 12.92 9.96
N GLU A 94 -27.70 14.20 10.09
CA GLU A 94 -28.47 14.97 9.10
C GLU A 94 -27.62 15.45 7.90
N ILE A 95 -28.22 15.41 6.70
CA ILE A 95 -27.62 15.82 5.41
C ILE A 95 -28.25 17.15 4.95
N SER A 96 -27.44 18.17 4.62
CA SER A 96 -27.93 19.43 4.04
C SER A 96 -27.89 19.46 2.50
N GLU A 97 -28.83 20.22 1.93
CA GLU A 97 -29.37 20.08 0.57
C GLU A 97 -28.46 20.50 -0.60
N HIS A 98 -27.22 20.94 -0.38
CA HIS A 98 -26.33 21.39 -1.46
C HIS A 98 -24.94 20.74 -1.41
N GLY A 99 -24.88 19.41 -1.33
CA GLY A 99 -23.81 18.53 -1.86
C GLY A 99 -22.35 18.79 -1.48
N THR A 100 -22.06 19.81 -0.67
CA THR A 100 -20.73 20.26 -0.31
C THR A 100 -20.63 20.17 1.20
N VAL A 101 -20.24 18.98 1.64
CA VAL A 101 -20.01 18.69 3.04
C VAL A 101 -18.70 19.38 3.43
N THR A 102 -18.82 20.57 4.01
CA THR A 102 -17.70 21.31 4.59
C THR A 102 -17.51 20.80 6.01
N ILE A 103 -16.65 19.80 6.19
CA ILE A 103 -16.39 19.20 7.51
C ILE A 103 -15.24 19.96 8.18
N PRO A 104 -15.41 20.46 9.42
CA PRO A 104 -14.32 21.01 10.20
C PRO A 104 -13.21 19.98 10.38
N ASN A 105 -11.94 20.41 10.41
CA ASN A 105 -10.78 19.55 10.70
C ASN A 105 -10.82 18.88 12.10
N SER A 106 -11.83 19.18 12.91
CA SER A 106 -11.96 18.84 14.32
C SER A 106 -12.97 17.71 14.60
N LEU A 107 -13.08 16.70 13.71
CA LEU A 107 -13.57 15.40 14.18
C LEU A 107 -12.53 14.87 15.18
N CYS A 108 -12.76 15.19 16.45
CA CYS A 108 -12.12 14.54 17.58
C CYS A 108 -12.61 13.10 17.50
N LEU A 109 -11.74 12.20 17.02
CA LEU A 109 -11.93 10.78 17.23
C LEU A 109 -11.72 10.61 18.74
N ASP A 110 -12.81 10.69 19.50
CA ASP A 110 -12.73 10.54 20.95
C ASP A 110 -12.12 9.18 21.24
N LEU A 111 -10.97 9.25 21.91
CA LEU A 111 -9.97 8.21 22.04
C LEU A 111 -10.56 7.01 22.79
N HIS A 112 -10.46 5.81 22.22
CA HIS A 112 -10.67 4.60 23.02
C HIS A 112 -9.54 4.50 24.05
N PRO A 113 -9.82 4.44 25.36
CA PRO A 113 -8.78 4.32 26.38
C PRO A 113 -8.19 2.92 26.32
N ALA A 114 -7.19 2.72 25.46
CA ALA A 114 -6.36 1.53 25.53
C ALA A 114 -5.72 1.49 26.93
N THR A 115 -6.07 0.46 27.69
CA THR A 115 -5.45 0.09 28.96
C THR A 115 -3.93 0.07 28.76
N MET A 116 -3.21 1.00 29.41
CA MET A 116 -1.77 1.27 29.29
C MET A 116 -0.84 0.03 29.45
N HIS A 117 -1.37 -1.16 29.76
CA HIS A 117 -0.62 -2.36 30.08
C HIS A 117 -0.79 -3.52 29.10
N GLU A 118 -1.79 -3.54 28.22
CA GLU A 118 -2.04 -4.70 27.35
C GLU A 118 -1.33 -4.57 25.99
N PRO A 119 -0.88 -5.69 25.39
CA PRO A 119 -0.38 -5.67 24.02
C PRO A 119 -1.43 -5.18 23.04
N ILE A 120 -1.03 -4.42 22.02
CA ILE A 120 -1.93 -4.04 20.92
C ILE A 120 -1.87 -5.20 19.92
N PRO A 121 -2.93 -6.03 19.82
CA PRO A 121 -2.98 -7.10 18.82
C PRO A 121 -2.99 -6.50 17.42
N THR A 122 -2.57 -7.28 16.43
CA THR A 122 -2.77 -6.87 15.03
C THR A 122 -4.21 -7.12 14.60
N LEU A 123 -4.67 -6.43 13.56
CA LEU A 123 -5.98 -6.69 12.96
C LEU A 123 -6.15 -8.19 12.65
N PRO A 124 -7.34 -8.76 12.87
CA PRO A 124 -7.62 -10.14 12.52
C PRO A 124 -7.48 -10.37 10.99
N ARG A 125 -7.06 -11.58 10.61
CA ARG A 125 -6.90 -11.98 9.20
C ARG A 125 -8.24 -12.48 8.63
N TYR A 126 -8.67 -11.92 7.51
CA TYR A 126 -9.87 -12.37 6.77
C TYR A 126 -9.59 -13.66 5.97
N PRO A 127 -10.55 -14.60 5.84
CA PRO A 127 -11.86 -14.67 6.47
C PRO A 127 -11.85 -15.58 7.70
N VAL A 128 -11.67 -15.04 8.91
CA VAL A 128 -12.17 -15.75 10.09
C VAL A 128 -13.69 -15.50 10.14
N ALA A 129 -14.51 -16.51 10.46
CA ALA A 129 -15.98 -16.41 10.47
C ALA A 129 -16.52 -15.22 11.29
N GLU A 130 -15.69 -14.70 12.20
CA GLU A 130 -15.93 -13.62 13.15
C GLU A 130 -15.52 -12.23 12.63
N THR A 131 -14.93 -12.08 11.42
CA THR A 131 -14.50 -10.77 10.89
C THR A 131 -15.58 -10.01 10.13
N LYS A 132 -16.81 -10.53 10.09
CA LYS A 132 -17.95 -9.83 9.48
C LYS A 132 -18.24 -8.56 10.30
N ASN A 133 -17.95 -7.39 9.71
CA ASN A 133 -18.03 -6.06 10.33
C ASN A 133 -16.89 -5.67 11.29
N CYS A 134 -15.76 -6.40 11.27
CA CYS A 134 -14.57 -6.03 12.04
C CYS A 134 -13.48 -5.46 11.12
N ASN A 135 -12.67 -4.54 11.66
CA ASN A 135 -11.42 -4.14 11.03
C ASN A 135 -10.57 -5.38 10.82
N CYS A 136 -10.25 -5.72 9.57
CA CYS A 136 -9.48 -6.92 9.26
C CYS A 136 -8.58 -6.70 8.05
N TRP A 137 -7.62 -7.59 7.87
CA TRP A 137 -6.72 -7.57 6.73
C TRP A 137 -6.61 -8.95 6.07
N SER A 138 -6.07 -9.02 4.86
CA SER A 138 -5.71 -10.29 4.21
C SER A 138 -4.51 -10.10 3.30
N GLU A 139 -3.96 -11.19 2.79
CA GLU A 139 -2.88 -11.16 1.81
C GLU A 139 -3.47 -11.54 0.44
N PRO A 140 -3.62 -10.60 -0.51
CA PRO A 140 -4.21 -10.90 -1.81
C PRO A 140 -3.25 -11.76 -2.66
N PRO A 141 -3.74 -12.52 -3.66
CA PRO A 141 -2.89 -13.29 -4.55
C PRO A 141 -1.86 -12.43 -5.29
N HIS A 142 -0.59 -12.84 -5.25
CA HIS A 142 0.54 -12.16 -5.90
C HIS A 142 0.36 -11.99 -7.42
N SER A 143 -0.33 -12.94 -8.07
CA SER A 143 -0.58 -12.95 -9.51
C SER A 143 -1.45 -11.78 -10.00
N LYS A 144 -2.09 -11.04 -9.08
CA LYS A 144 -2.83 -9.81 -9.41
C LYS A 144 -1.92 -8.67 -9.83
N PHE A 145 -0.65 -8.70 -9.46
CA PHE A 145 0.30 -7.63 -9.71
C PHE A 145 1.20 -7.94 -10.89
N ASN A 146 1.35 -6.96 -11.79
CA ASN A 146 2.24 -7.07 -12.94
C ASN A 146 3.57 -6.37 -12.67
N VAL A 147 4.65 -7.13 -12.74
CA VAL A 147 6.05 -6.75 -12.49
C VAL A 147 6.86 -6.73 -13.78
N ARG A 148 8.02 -6.05 -13.78
CA ARG A 148 8.90 -5.95 -14.96
C ARG A 148 9.41 -7.34 -15.36
N SER A 149 9.27 -7.69 -16.65
CA SER A 149 9.78 -8.95 -17.19
C SER A 149 11.31 -8.98 -17.25
N LYS A 150 11.88 -10.17 -17.50
CA LYS A 150 13.34 -10.37 -17.68
C LYS A 150 13.97 -9.49 -18.77
N THR A 151 13.19 -9.10 -19.78
CA THR A 151 13.68 -8.32 -20.92
C THR A 151 13.24 -6.85 -20.87
N TYR A 152 12.55 -6.43 -19.80
CA TYR A 152 11.93 -5.10 -19.68
C TYR A 152 12.86 -3.94 -20.00
N LEU A 153 14.11 -3.97 -19.55
CA LEU A 153 15.09 -2.88 -19.77
C LEU A 153 15.66 -2.86 -21.19
N ARG A 154 15.59 -3.96 -21.93
CA ARG A 154 16.11 -4.10 -23.30
C ARG A 154 15.04 -3.90 -24.36
N ASP A 155 13.81 -4.27 -24.04
CA ASP A 155 12.71 -4.28 -24.99
C ASP A 155 12.35 -2.86 -25.42
N LYS A 156 12.28 -2.63 -26.74
CA LYS A 156 11.75 -1.37 -27.31
C LYS A 156 10.31 -1.09 -26.85
N LYS A 157 9.56 -2.14 -26.54
CA LYS A 157 8.23 -2.09 -25.93
C LYS A 157 8.25 -2.93 -24.64
N PRO A 158 8.58 -2.32 -23.49
CA PRO A 158 8.75 -3.04 -22.24
C PRO A 158 7.50 -3.84 -21.85
N SER A 159 7.69 -5.12 -21.53
CA SER A 159 6.63 -6.07 -21.18
C SER A 159 6.58 -6.33 -19.68
N LYS A 160 5.38 -6.42 -19.11
CA LYS A 160 5.20 -6.83 -17.71
C LYS A 160 4.56 -8.22 -17.65
N ILE A 161 4.88 -8.95 -16.60
CA ILE A 161 4.36 -10.30 -16.33
C ILE A 161 3.72 -10.33 -14.95
N ALA A 162 2.82 -11.28 -14.70
CA ALA A 162 2.29 -11.49 -13.37
C ALA A 162 3.43 -11.86 -12.39
N SER A 163 3.38 -11.32 -11.18
CA SER A 163 4.36 -11.67 -10.15
C SER A 163 4.20 -13.12 -9.73
N GLU A 164 5.33 -13.77 -9.47
CA GLU A 164 5.38 -15.00 -8.69
C GLU A 164 5.18 -14.68 -7.20
N HIS A 165 5.36 -15.70 -6.34
CA HIS A 165 5.15 -15.61 -4.89
C HIS A 165 5.85 -14.38 -4.26
N TYR A 166 5.24 -13.83 -3.22
CA TYR A 166 5.83 -12.75 -2.44
C TYR A 166 7.19 -13.16 -1.86
N ILE A 167 8.13 -12.22 -1.84
CA ILE A 167 9.46 -12.44 -1.26
C ILE A 167 9.36 -12.55 0.27
N LEU A 168 8.52 -11.69 0.87
CA LEU A 168 8.27 -11.63 2.30
C LEU A 168 6.81 -11.98 2.59
N ARG A 169 6.61 -12.84 3.58
CA ARG A 169 5.27 -13.22 4.06
C ARG A 169 4.70 -12.08 4.90
N ALA A 170 3.48 -11.63 4.60
CA ALA A 170 2.79 -10.71 5.49
C ALA A 170 2.40 -11.43 6.80
N ILE A 171 2.74 -10.81 7.94
CA ILE A 171 2.45 -11.35 9.28
C ILE A 171 1.46 -10.48 10.07
N GLY A 172 1.08 -9.32 9.54
CA GLY A 172 0.07 -8.45 10.12
C GLY A 172 -0.14 -7.19 9.28
N ALA A 173 -1.20 -6.45 9.60
CA ALA A 173 -1.39 -5.08 9.17
C ALA A 173 -2.25 -4.35 10.17
N ASP A 174 -1.97 -3.07 10.43
CA ASP A 174 -2.68 -2.28 11.42
C ASP A 174 -2.98 -0.87 10.94
N VAL A 175 -4.05 -0.31 11.46
CA VAL A 175 -4.28 1.14 11.51
C VAL A 175 -4.28 1.52 12.98
N ILE A 176 -3.40 2.43 13.38
CA ILE A 176 -3.21 2.81 14.79
C ILE A 176 -3.27 4.33 14.88
N LEU A 177 -4.13 4.86 15.74
CA LEU A 177 -4.24 6.30 15.96
C LEU A 177 -3.08 6.83 16.79
N THR A 178 -2.73 8.09 16.57
CA THR A 178 -1.76 8.82 17.39
C THR A 178 -2.38 10.09 17.95
N ASN A 179 -1.93 10.50 19.13
CA ASN A 179 -2.32 11.76 19.74
C ASN A 179 -1.09 12.50 20.29
N SER A 180 -1.30 13.65 20.93
CA SER A 180 -0.21 14.47 21.48
C SER A 180 0.62 13.75 22.56
N SER A 181 0.10 12.71 23.20
CA SER A 181 0.83 11.91 24.20
C SER A 181 1.59 10.72 23.58
N SER A 182 1.19 10.22 22.41
CA SER A 182 1.84 9.12 21.67
C SER A 182 3.21 9.49 21.07
N GLY A 183 3.78 10.66 21.37
CA GLY A 183 4.99 11.14 20.72
C GLY A 183 4.87 11.22 19.19
N PRO A 184 5.97 11.06 18.44
CA PRO A 184 5.99 11.31 16.99
C PRO A 184 5.36 10.21 16.13
N GLY A 185 4.88 9.11 16.71
CA GLY A 185 4.38 7.96 15.93
C GLY A 185 5.43 7.33 15.01
N THR A 186 6.71 7.40 15.38
CA THR A 186 7.83 6.80 14.61
C THR A 186 8.66 5.89 15.51
N ALA A 187 9.53 5.09 14.90
CA ALA A 187 10.39 4.15 15.59
C ALA A 187 9.59 3.15 16.46
N ILE A 188 8.51 2.62 15.89
CA ILE A 188 7.56 1.79 16.63
C ILE A 188 8.20 0.48 17.12
N ALA A 189 9.19 -0.04 16.40
CA ALA A 189 9.88 -1.26 16.80
C ALA A 189 10.77 -1.10 18.05
N SER A 190 11.18 0.12 18.39
CA SER A 190 11.87 0.40 19.67
C SER A 190 10.96 0.93 20.75
N ASN A 191 10.06 1.85 20.38
CA ASN A 191 9.25 2.61 21.31
C ASN A 191 8.02 1.84 21.78
N TYR A 192 7.50 0.94 20.94
CA TYR A 192 6.23 0.24 21.15
C TYR A 192 6.37 -1.27 20.96
N THR A 193 7.19 -1.89 21.82
CA THR A 193 7.46 -3.35 21.79
C THR A 193 6.23 -4.25 21.99
N LYS A 194 5.07 -3.67 22.33
CA LYS A 194 3.79 -4.35 22.56
C LYS A 194 2.88 -4.41 21.33
N ILE A 195 3.29 -3.84 20.20
CA ILE A 195 2.59 -3.96 18.91
C ILE A 195 2.68 -5.39 18.38
N LEU A 196 1.73 -5.78 17.51
CA LEU A 196 1.61 -7.14 16.98
C LEU A 196 1.45 -8.15 18.13
N GLY A 197 0.65 -7.81 19.14
CA GLY A 197 0.45 -8.61 20.34
C GLY A 197 1.72 -8.79 21.20
N GLY A 198 2.74 -7.96 21.01
CA GLY A 198 4.05 -8.12 21.63
C GLY A 198 5.01 -9.01 20.83
N HIS A 199 4.60 -9.46 19.65
CA HIS A 199 5.39 -10.35 18.78
C HIS A 199 6.14 -9.64 17.65
N LEU A 200 6.13 -8.30 17.62
CA LEU A 200 6.77 -7.50 16.56
C LEU A 200 8.22 -7.91 16.28
N ARG A 201 8.96 -8.29 17.32
CA ARG A 201 10.36 -8.70 17.24
C ARG A 201 10.59 -10.14 17.72
N SER A 202 9.58 -11.01 17.62
CA SER A 202 9.74 -12.45 17.87
C SER A 202 10.45 -13.18 16.73
N ALA A 203 10.38 -12.64 15.51
CA ALA A 203 11.11 -13.08 14.33
C ALA A 203 11.73 -11.85 13.63
N PRO A 204 12.69 -12.04 12.69
CA PRO A 204 13.19 -10.93 11.91
C PRO A 204 12.06 -10.26 11.12
N THR A 205 11.83 -8.96 11.31
CA THR A 205 10.64 -8.27 10.79
C THR A 205 11.00 -7.06 9.95
N PHE A 206 10.35 -6.90 8.79
CA PHE A 206 10.33 -5.67 8.01
C PHE A 206 9.00 -4.97 8.26
N VAL A 207 9.07 -3.78 8.86
CA VAL A 207 7.94 -2.88 9.10
C VAL A 207 7.94 -1.77 8.04
N ILE A 208 6.82 -1.58 7.35
CA ILE A 208 6.60 -0.42 6.46
C ILE A 208 5.42 0.38 7.01
N ASN A 209 5.71 1.60 7.47
CA ASN A 209 4.75 2.53 8.06
C ASN A 209 4.40 3.64 7.07
N PHE A 210 3.12 3.98 6.95
CA PHE A 210 2.71 5.29 6.47
C PHE A 210 2.39 6.18 7.68
N VAL A 211 3.22 7.19 7.90
CA VAL A 211 3.02 8.17 8.97
C VAL A 211 2.04 9.23 8.48
N CYS A 212 0.83 9.21 9.02
CA CYS A 212 -0.25 10.10 8.65
C CYS A 212 -0.48 11.14 9.77
N PRO A 213 -1.14 12.28 9.47
CA PRO A 213 -1.42 13.30 10.49
C PRO A 213 -2.27 12.82 11.67
N TRP A 214 -3.00 11.71 11.49
CA TRP A 214 -3.98 11.17 12.43
C TRP A 214 -3.56 9.82 13.04
N GLY A 215 -2.45 9.23 12.58
CA GLY A 215 -2.07 7.87 12.96
C GLY A 215 -1.10 7.21 11.99
N LEU A 216 -1.00 5.90 12.11
CA LEU A 216 -0.13 5.04 11.33
C LEU A 216 -0.95 4.00 10.57
N ILE A 217 -0.53 3.72 9.34
CA ILE A 217 -0.89 2.49 8.64
C ILE A 217 0.36 1.62 8.61
N VAL A 218 0.32 0.50 9.32
CA VAL A 218 1.48 -0.35 9.54
C VAL A 218 1.32 -1.67 8.77
N ASN A 219 2.40 -2.10 8.12
CA ASN A 219 2.46 -3.34 7.37
C ASN A 219 3.64 -4.15 7.91
N TYR A 220 3.40 -5.39 8.36
CA TYR A 220 4.42 -6.23 8.95
C TYR A 220 4.73 -7.42 8.04
N TYR A 221 6.01 -7.63 7.75
CA TYR A 221 6.48 -8.74 6.93
C TYR A 221 7.61 -9.47 7.64
N GLU A 222 7.64 -10.79 7.56
CA GLU A 222 8.77 -11.58 8.06
C GLU A 222 9.94 -11.54 7.08
N ILE A 223 11.17 -11.34 7.57
CA ILE A 223 12.41 -11.36 6.79
C ILE A 223 13.00 -12.77 6.82
N PRO A 224 13.09 -13.47 5.67
CA PRO A 224 13.76 -14.77 5.59
C PRO A 224 15.23 -14.72 6.03
N GLU A 225 15.71 -15.82 6.61
CA GLU A 225 17.10 -15.92 7.11
C GLU A 225 18.16 -15.60 6.05
N LEU A 226 17.88 -15.91 4.78
CA LEU A 226 18.71 -15.59 3.62
C LEU A 226 19.14 -14.12 3.60
N PHE A 227 18.28 -13.20 4.05
CA PHE A 227 18.54 -11.76 3.94
C PHE A 227 19.27 -11.17 5.16
N LEU A 228 19.38 -11.92 6.26
CA LEU A 228 19.96 -11.40 7.50
C LEU A 228 21.43 -10.97 7.37
N PRO A 229 22.31 -11.66 6.63
CA PRO A 229 23.68 -11.18 6.40
C PRO A 229 23.72 -9.80 5.75
N TYR A 230 22.83 -9.55 4.78
CA TYR A 230 22.75 -8.28 4.05
C TYR A 230 22.18 -7.16 4.93
N LEU A 231 21.19 -7.46 5.77
CA LEU A 231 20.60 -6.51 6.73
C LEU A 231 21.58 -6.11 7.84
N ARG A 232 22.35 -7.08 8.35
CA ARG A 232 23.29 -6.89 9.49
C ARG A 232 24.63 -6.26 9.08
N ALA A 233 24.87 -6.02 7.79
CA ALA A 233 26.14 -5.55 7.29
C ALA A 233 26.45 -4.11 7.77
N ASP A 234 27.29 -4.00 8.80
CA ASP A 234 27.53 -2.78 9.58
C ASP A 234 28.74 -1.95 9.13
N ASN A 235 29.63 -2.52 8.31
CA ASN A 235 30.84 -1.86 7.83
C ASN A 235 31.11 -2.08 6.34
N SER A 236 31.98 -1.22 5.78
CA SER A 236 32.27 -1.19 4.34
C SER A 236 32.92 -2.48 3.82
N SER A 237 33.77 -3.15 4.59
CA SER A 237 34.45 -4.38 4.17
C SER A 237 33.48 -5.55 4.04
N ILE A 238 32.60 -5.75 5.04
CA ILE A 238 31.54 -6.76 4.99
C ILE A 238 30.58 -6.46 3.84
N ARG A 239 30.17 -5.20 3.68
CA ARG A 239 29.27 -4.80 2.59
C ARG A 239 29.86 -5.06 1.21
N SER A 240 31.15 -4.80 1.01
CA SER A 240 31.84 -5.09 -0.25
C SER A 240 31.92 -6.60 -0.51
N SER A 241 32.19 -7.39 0.53
CA SER A 241 32.26 -8.85 0.42
C SER A 241 30.89 -9.45 0.05
N LEU A 242 29.81 -8.99 0.69
CA LEU A 242 28.44 -9.42 0.38
C LEU A 242 27.96 -8.91 -0.99
N ARG A 243 28.40 -7.72 -1.42
CA ARG A 243 28.12 -7.24 -2.78
C ARG A 243 28.71 -8.17 -3.84
N ALA A 244 29.86 -8.77 -3.58
CA ALA A 244 30.52 -9.70 -4.51
C ALA A 244 29.77 -11.04 -4.65
N THR A 245 28.90 -11.40 -3.70
CA THR A 245 28.09 -12.64 -3.75
C THR A 245 26.70 -12.43 -4.33
N LEU A 246 26.33 -11.20 -4.71
CA LEU A 246 24.99 -10.89 -5.23
C LEU A 246 24.65 -11.66 -6.53
N ASP A 247 25.65 -12.02 -7.32
CA ASP A 247 25.47 -12.77 -8.56
C ASP A 247 25.01 -14.22 -8.35
N GLU A 248 25.18 -14.75 -7.14
CA GLU A 248 24.74 -16.08 -6.73
C GLU A 248 23.23 -16.13 -6.42
N LEU A 249 22.61 -14.97 -6.17
CA LEU A 249 21.19 -14.84 -5.82
C LEU A 249 20.29 -14.82 -7.06
N GLN A 250 19.03 -15.24 -6.90
CA GLN A 250 18.00 -15.04 -7.90
C GLN A 250 17.76 -13.54 -8.15
N PRO A 251 17.21 -13.14 -9.31
CA PRO A 251 17.09 -11.72 -9.67
C PRO A 251 16.35 -10.85 -8.63
N HIS A 252 15.24 -11.35 -8.08
CA HIS A 252 14.45 -10.66 -7.07
C HIS A 252 15.11 -10.65 -5.68
N GLU A 253 15.82 -11.72 -5.31
CA GLU A 253 16.61 -11.81 -4.08
C GLU A 253 17.77 -10.80 -4.14
N ARG A 254 18.43 -10.71 -5.29
CA ARG A 254 19.50 -9.75 -5.57
C ARG A 254 19.04 -8.32 -5.39
N ALA A 255 17.88 -7.97 -5.92
CA ALA A 255 17.29 -6.64 -5.75
C ALA A 255 17.06 -6.31 -4.27
N LEU A 256 16.47 -7.22 -3.49
CA LEU A 256 16.22 -7.01 -2.06
C LEU A 256 17.52 -6.99 -1.23
N ALA A 257 18.48 -7.88 -1.52
CA ALA A 257 19.78 -7.89 -0.88
C ALA A 257 20.54 -6.57 -1.13
N ARG A 258 20.50 -6.06 -2.37
CA ARG A 258 21.06 -4.73 -2.70
C ARG A 258 20.35 -3.62 -1.95
N PHE A 259 19.02 -3.69 -1.80
CA PHE A 259 18.25 -2.72 -1.02
C PHE A 259 18.69 -2.66 0.45
N PHE A 260 18.87 -3.80 1.12
CA PHE A 260 19.40 -3.84 2.49
C PHE A 260 20.83 -3.29 2.58
N LEU A 261 21.68 -3.65 1.61
CA LEU A 261 23.04 -3.12 1.45
C LEU A 261 23.10 -1.69 0.91
N GLY A 262 21.96 -1.06 0.60
CA GLY A 262 21.88 0.29 0.08
C GLY A 262 22.13 1.34 1.16
N ASN A 263 22.43 2.56 0.73
CA ASN A 263 22.18 3.76 1.52
C ASN A 263 20.74 4.26 1.29
N ASP A 264 20.35 5.34 1.95
CA ASP A 264 18.97 5.85 1.87
C ASP A 264 18.62 6.35 0.46
N ASP A 265 19.56 6.97 -0.28
CA ASP A 265 19.32 7.38 -1.66
C ASP A 265 19.04 6.19 -2.59
N GLU A 266 19.76 5.08 -2.40
CA GLU A 266 19.55 3.83 -3.15
C GLU A 266 18.20 3.19 -2.80
N ARG A 267 17.85 3.17 -1.52
CA ARG A 267 16.55 2.65 -1.02
C ARG A 267 15.38 3.48 -1.55
N ASP A 268 15.50 4.80 -1.48
CA ASP A 268 14.49 5.73 -1.95
C ASP A 268 14.23 5.60 -3.44
N SER A 269 15.27 5.24 -4.20
CA SER A 269 15.20 5.09 -5.65
C SER A 269 14.69 3.71 -6.10
N SER A 270 14.33 2.81 -5.18
CA SER A 270 13.95 1.43 -5.50
C SER A 270 12.68 0.95 -4.82
N LEU A 271 12.32 1.43 -3.63
CA LEU A 271 11.06 1.04 -2.98
C LEU A 271 9.83 1.56 -3.76
N LYS A 272 9.04 0.65 -4.33
CA LYS A 272 7.79 0.95 -5.04
C LYS A 272 6.56 0.54 -4.24
N LEU A 273 5.51 1.35 -4.33
CA LEU A 273 4.15 1.02 -3.92
C LEU A 273 3.27 0.84 -5.15
N ILE A 274 2.44 -0.18 -5.09
CA ILE A 274 1.34 -0.47 -6.01
C ILE A 274 0.07 -0.55 -5.15
N ALA A 275 -0.65 0.57 -5.05
CA ALA A 275 -1.88 0.65 -4.28
C ALA A 275 -3.11 0.49 -5.19
N VAL A 276 -4.05 -0.39 -4.83
CA VAL A 276 -5.30 -0.63 -5.58
C VAL A 276 -6.50 -0.55 -4.64
N ALA A 277 -7.43 0.36 -4.88
CA ALA A 277 -8.72 0.34 -4.21
C ALA A 277 -9.63 -0.68 -4.91
N ILE A 278 -9.90 -1.78 -4.21
CA ILE A 278 -10.68 -2.92 -4.67
C ILE A 278 -12.17 -2.67 -4.53
N GLU A 279 -12.55 -2.02 -3.43
CA GLU A 279 -13.92 -1.63 -3.13
C GLU A 279 -13.91 -0.20 -2.59
N GLY A 280 -14.98 0.53 -2.86
CA GLY A 280 -15.26 1.82 -2.25
C GLY A 280 -15.91 2.81 -3.21
N PRO A 281 -16.11 4.07 -2.77
CA PRO A 281 -16.73 5.09 -3.60
C PRO A 281 -15.99 5.29 -4.92
N MET A 282 -16.73 5.54 -6.00
CA MET A 282 -16.15 5.66 -7.36
C MET A 282 -15.00 6.68 -7.45
N VAL A 283 -15.03 7.73 -6.63
CA VAL A 283 -13.96 8.73 -6.57
C VAL A 283 -12.64 8.15 -6.05
N VAL A 284 -12.68 7.17 -5.13
CA VAL A 284 -11.49 6.50 -4.60
C VAL A 284 -11.00 5.43 -5.56
N THR A 285 -11.90 4.56 -6.05
CA THR A 285 -11.54 3.43 -6.92
C THR A 285 -11.01 3.87 -8.27
N LYS A 286 -11.45 5.03 -8.78
CA LYS A 286 -10.86 5.64 -9.99
C LYS A 286 -9.51 6.32 -9.75
N LEU A 287 -9.21 6.75 -8.53
CA LEU A 287 -7.94 7.42 -8.19
C LEU A 287 -6.82 6.40 -7.90
N VAL A 288 -7.14 5.30 -7.23
CA VAL A 288 -6.17 4.32 -6.73
C VAL A 288 -6.27 3.02 -7.53
N GLN A 289 -5.73 3.03 -8.75
CA GLN A 289 -5.88 1.95 -9.75
C GLN A 289 -4.63 1.05 -9.92
N GLY A 290 -3.69 1.05 -8.98
CA GLY A 290 -2.48 0.22 -9.08
C GLY A 290 -1.38 0.79 -9.97
N LYS A 291 -1.36 2.10 -10.21
CA LYS A 291 -0.24 2.74 -10.90
C LYS A 291 1.00 2.69 -9.97
N PRO A 292 2.10 2.02 -10.37
CA PRO A 292 3.29 1.94 -9.52
C PRO A 292 3.92 3.31 -9.28
N ALA A 293 4.38 3.56 -8.07
CA ALA A 293 5.11 4.77 -7.70
C ALA A 293 6.33 4.43 -6.83
N ILE A 294 7.49 5.01 -7.16
CA ILE A 294 8.70 4.95 -6.31
C ILE A 294 8.44 5.84 -5.10
N VAL A 295 8.14 5.24 -3.95
CA VAL A 295 7.62 5.98 -2.79
C VAL A 295 8.68 6.79 -2.08
N GLY A 296 9.92 6.28 -1.98
CA GLY A 296 10.99 6.99 -1.29
C GLY A 296 11.46 8.26 -2.03
N LYS A 297 11.14 8.40 -3.32
CA LYS A 297 11.30 9.67 -4.05
C LYS A 297 10.11 10.63 -3.92
N ARG A 298 8.99 10.17 -3.38
CA ARG A 298 7.75 10.95 -3.26
C ARG A 298 7.41 11.35 -1.84
N LEU A 299 7.81 10.54 -0.88
CA LEU A 299 7.58 10.72 0.55
C LEU A 299 8.96 10.77 1.22
N PRO A 300 9.20 11.69 2.16
CA PRO A 300 10.34 11.56 3.05
C PRO A 300 10.27 10.19 3.75
N ALA A 301 11.37 9.44 3.66
CA ALA A 301 11.48 8.11 4.22
C ALA A 301 12.58 8.10 5.30
N LYS A 302 12.31 7.46 6.44
CA LYS A 302 13.32 7.19 7.46
C LYS A 302 13.49 5.69 7.61
N TYR A 303 14.70 5.21 7.34
CA TYR A 303 15.09 3.80 7.46
C TYR A 303 15.79 3.58 8.80
N THR A 304 15.29 2.65 9.61
CA THR A 304 15.90 2.33 10.90
C THR A 304 16.11 0.82 11.03
N THR A 305 17.34 0.42 11.35
CA THR A 305 17.67 -0.97 11.66
C THR A 305 17.78 -1.15 13.17
N TYR A 306 17.07 -2.13 13.70
CA TYR A 306 17.13 -2.56 15.09
C TYR A 306 17.77 -3.95 15.17
N PRO A 307 19.03 -4.05 15.59
CA PRO A 307 19.72 -5.33 15.68
C PRO A 307 19.07 -6.27 16.68
N ALA A 308 19.18 -7.57 16.43
CA ALA A 308 18.77 -8.59 17.40
C ALA A 308 19.45 -8.37 18.77
N ASN A 309 18.70 -8.62 19.84
CA ASN A 309 19.17 -8.58 21.21
C ASN A 309 18.82 -9.90 21.91
N LYS A 310 19.80 -10.78 22.08
CA LYS A 310 19.62 -12.10 22.69
C LYS A 310 19.17 -12.03 24.15
N SER A 311 19.67 -11.07 24.94
CA SER A 311 19.30 -10.98 26.36
C SER A 311 17.85 -10.54 26.56
N ARG A 312 17.28 -9.83 25.59
CA ARG A 312 15.87 -9.41 25.58
C ARG A 312 14.99 -10.28 24.67
N ALA A 313 15.53 -11.36 24.10
CA ALA A 313 14.85 -12.21 23.12
C ALA A 313 14.22 -11.42 21.94
N LEU A 314 14.92 -10.39 21.44
CA LEU A 314 14.48 -9.60 20.30
C LEU A 314 15.23 -10.00 19.02
N ALA A 315 14.50 -10.26 17.94
CA ALA A 315 15.06 -10.49 16.61
C ALA A 315 15.33 -9.16 15.86
N ASP A 316 16.02 -9.22 14.73
CA ASP A 316 16.30 -8.04 13.89
C ASP A 316 15.01 -7.39 13.40
N CYS A 317 14.95 -6.07 13.34
CA CYS A 317 13.83 -5.37 12.73
C CYS A 317 14.36 -4.28 11.79
N PHE A 318 13.79 -4.21 10.58
CA PHE A 318 14.05 -3.13 9.64
C PHE A 318 12.75 -2.33 9.48
N GLU A 319 12.77 -1.06 9.83
CA GLU A 319 11.59 -0.19 9.82
C GLU A 319 11.78 0.93 8.80
N VAL A 320 10.72 1.20 8.03
CA VAL A 320 10.66 2.33 7.11
C VAL A 320 9.43 3.17 7.43
N ASP A 321 9.68 4.39 7.91
CA ASP A 321 8.66 5.40 8.13
C ASP A 321 8.50 6.27 6.87
N LEU A 322 7.40 6.10 6.15
CA LEU A 322 7.04 6.92 4.99
C LEU A 322 6.13 8.06 5.43
N ASP A 323 6.68 9.27 5.49
CA ASP A 323 5.95 10.46 5.92
C ASP A 323 4.98 10.96 4.84
N VAL A 324 3.69 10.76 5.09
CA VAL A 324 2.61 11.20 4.18
C VAL A 324 2.26 12.67 4.40
N THR A 325 2.66 13.29 5.51
CA THR A 325 2.36 14.69 5.81
C THR A 325 3.12 15.65 4.90
N ALA A 326 4.31 15.25 4.46
CA ALA A 326 5.22 16.01 3.61
C ALA A 326 5.18 15.55 2.14
N THR A 327 4.00 15.30 1.60
CA THR A 327 3.81 14.74 0.24
C THR A 327 3.30 15.77 -0.79
N ASP A 328 3.36 15.38 -2.07
CA ASP A 328 2.81 16.11 -3.20
C ASP A 328 1.26 16.23 -3.15
N SER A 329 0.66 16.99 -4.07
CA SER A 329 -0.79 17.19 -4.08
C SER A 329 -1.59 15.89 -4.25
N VAL A 330 -1.02 14.89 -4.94
CA VAL A 330 -1.66 13.60 -5.18
C VAL A 330 -1.62 12.74 -3.92
N GLY A 331 -0.47 12.65 -3.25
CA GLY A 331 -0.33 11.95 -1.97
C GLY A 331 -1.20 12.58 -0.88
N ARG A 332 -1.32 13.91 -0.86
CA ARG A 332 -2.14 14.62 0.12
C ARG A 332 -3.62 14.35 -0.10
N THR A 333 -4.04 14.30 -1.36
CA THR A 333 -5.38 13.87 -1.73
C THR A 333 -5.62 12.43 -1.30
N ALA A 334 -4.70 11.51 -1.62
CA ALA A 334 -4.83 10.11 -1.22
C ALA A 334 -4.92 9.92 0.32
N CYS A 335 -4.15 10.69 1.10
CA CYS A 335 -4.19 10.67 2.57
C CYS A 335 -5.51 11.22 3.14
N ASN A 336 -5.99 12.34 2.61
CA ASN A 336 -7.28 12.91 3.03
C ASN A 336 -8.44 11.97 2.67
N MET A 337 -8.34 11.31 1.51
CA MET A 337 -9.33 10.34 1.06
C MET A 337 -9.26 9.04 1.88
N SER A 338 -8.07 8.57 2.23
CA SER A 338 -7.94 7.40 3.11
C SER A 338 -8.58 7.66 4.46
N ARG A 339 -8.36 8.83 5.08
CA ARG A 339 -9.05 9.21 6.33
C ARG A 339 -10.59 9.21 6.17
N ARG A 340 -11.10 9.80 5.09
CA ARG A 340 -12.55 9.99 4.89
C ARG A 340 -13.29 8.70 4.56
N TYR A 341 -12.67 7.83 3.78
CA TYR A 341 -13.33 6.67 3.17
C TYR A 341 -12.83 5.35 3.71
N MET A 342 -11.97 5.34 4.74
CA MET A 342 -11.34 4.12 5.26
C MET A 342 -12.36 3.01 5.57
N SER A 343 -13.46 3.36 6.24
CA SER A 343 -14.55 2.44 6.63
C SER A 343 -15.39 1.93 5.45
N SER A 344 -15.17 2.48 4.25
CA SER A 344 -15.89 2.13 3.03
C SER A 344 -14.98 1.60 1.93
N VAL A 345 -13.67 1.57 2.16
CA VAL A 345 -12.65 1.24 1.16
C VAL A 345 -11.93 -0.03 1.53
N THR A 346 -11.85 -0.95 0.58
CA THR A 346 -10.93 -2.08 0.64
C THR A 346 -9.74 -1.77 -0.26
N VAL A 347 -8.52 -1.76 0.28
CA VAL A 347 -7.32 -1.34 -0.44
C VAL A 347 -6.20 -2.37 -0.33
N ASP A 348 -5.59 -2.70 -1.47
CA ASP A 348 -4.35 -3.45 -1.55
C ASP A 348 -3.17 -2.47 -1.47
N LEU A 349 -2.23 -2.72 -0.57
CA LEU A 349 -0.96 -2.02 -0.43
C LEU A 349 0.16 -3.01 -0.78
N GLY A 350 0.54 -3.05 -2.06
CA GLY A 350 1.59 -3.94 -2.56
C GLY A 350 2.93 -3.23 -2.68
N PHE A 351 4.02 -3.88 -2.28
CA PHE A 351 5.36 -3.33 -2.38
C PHE A 351 6.24 -4.13 -3.35
N VAL A 352 7.18 -3.45 -4.00
CA VAL A 352 8.17 -4.05 -4.91
C VAL A 352 9.51 -3.34 -4.69
N ILE A 353 10.61 -4.08 -4.66
CA ILE A 353 11.94 -3.48 -4.84
C ILE A 353 12.22 -3.40 -6.34
N GLU A 354 12.37 -2.20 -6.87
CA GLU A 354 12.62 -1.97 -8.29
C GLU A 354 13.92 -2.63 -8.74
N GLY A 355 13.81 -3.59 -9.68
CA GLY A 355 14.96 -4.05 -10.45
C GLY A 355 15.47 -2.92 -11.33
N ARG A 356 16.71 -2.48 -11.08
CA ARG A 356 17.40 -1.38 -11.76
C ARG A 356 18.45 -1.87 -12.74
N GLN A 357 18.83 -3.14 -12.64
CA GLN A 357 19.77 -3.81 -13.54
C GLN A 357 19.11 -5.03 -14.20
N GLU A 358 19.64 -5.47 -15.35
CA GLU A 358 19.03 -6.58 -16.11
C GLU A 358 19.03 -7.90 -15.34
N ASP A 359 20.03 -8.09 -14.50
CA ASP A 359 20.26 -9.26 -13.66
C ASP A 359 19.38 -9.27 -12.39
N GLU A 360 18.64 -8.18 -12.15
CA GLU A 360 17.62 -8.05 -11.11
C GLU A 360 16.20 -8.30 -11.66
N LEU A 361 16.08 -8.69 -12.93
CA LEU A 361 14.82 -8.97 -13.61
C LEU A 361 14.62 -10.46 -13.97
N PRO A 362 13.38 -10.99 -13.88
CA PRO A 362 12.17 -10.29 -13.46
C PRO A 362 12.17 -9.99 -11.95
N GLU A 363 11.68 -8.79 -11.60
CA GLU A 363 11.44 -8.43 -10.20
C GLU A 363 10.21 -9.21 -9.68
N ARG A 364 10.06 -9.33 -8.36
CA ARG A 364 8.87 -9.93 -7.72
C ARG A 364 8.25 -8.95 -6.73
N MET A 365 6.96 -9.11 -6.45
CA MET A 365 6.32 -8.40 -5.34
C MET A 365 7.03 -8.73 -4.03
N LEU A 366 7.44 -7.70 -3.30
CA LEU A 366 8.05 -7.85 -1.99
C LEU A 366 7.05 -8.48 -1.01
N GLY A 367 5.84 -7.96 -0.99
CA GLY A 367 4.74 -8.38 -0.13
C GLY A 367 3.51 -7.52 -0.41
N CYS A 368 2.35 -7.93 0.08
CA CYS A 368 1.14 -7.13 0.00
C CYS A 368 0.21 -7.41 1.17
N VAL A 369 -0.46 -6.37 1.66
CA VAL A 369 -1.62 -6.51 2.55
C VAL A 369 -2.83 -5.85 1.91
N ARG A 370 -4.00 -6.40 2.17
CA ARG A 370 -5.31 -5.84 1.85
C ARG A 370 -5.96 -5.44 3.15
N LEU A 371 -6.25 -4.16 3.31
CA LEU A 371 -7.06 -3.64 4.42
C LEU A 371 -8.52 -3.62 3.99
N HIS A 372 -9.42 -4.18 4.79
CA HIS A 372 -10.85 -4.26 4.48
C HIS A 372 -11.64 -3.27 5.34
N LYS A 373 -12.13 -2.19 4.71
CA LYS A 373 -13.11 -1.27 5.29
C LYS A 373 -12.80 -0.86 6.74
N ILE A 374 -11.56 -0.44 6.99
CA ILE A 374 -11.10 -0.15 8.34
C ILE A 374 -11.85 1.06 8.89
N ASP A 375 -12.63 0.87 9.95
CA ASP A 375 -13.19 1.95 10.75
C ASP A 375 -12.12 2.51 11.70
N PRO A 376 -11.65 3.75 11.49
CA PRO A 376 -10.64 4.35 12.35
C PRO A 376 -11.14 4.59 13.78
N LEU A 377 -12.45 4.62 14.05
CA LEU A 377 -12.97 4.72 15.42
C LEU A 377 -12.72 3.45 16.24
N MET A 378 -12.58 2.32 15.57
CA MET A 378 -12.28 1.03 16.18
C MET A 378 -10.77 0.73 16.22
N ALA A 379 -9.95 1.66 15.72
CA ALA A 379 -8.50 1.51 15.74
C ALA A 379 -7.92 1.82 17.13
N PRO A 380 -6.94 1.03 17.61
CA PRO A 380 -6.25 1.33 18.85
C PRO A 380 -5.48 2.65 18.73
N THR A 381 -5.27 3.32 19.86
CA THR A 381 -4.37 4.47 19.94
C THR A 381 -3.02 4.04 20.51
N LEU A 382 -1.91 4.53 19.95
CA LEU A 382 -0.59 4.32 20.54
C LEU A 382 -0.53 4.86 21.97
N PRO A 383 0.04 4.09 22.93
CA PRO A 383 0.19 4.53 24.31
C PRO A 383 1.14 5.73 24.40
N ALA A 384 1.14 6.41 25.54
CA ALA A 384 2.04 7.53 25.77
C ALA A 384 3.51 7.06 25.81
N LEU A 385 4.43 7.90 25.30
CA LEU A 385 5.88 7.67 25.34
C LEU A 385 6.58 8.38 26.50
#